data_AF-A0A1G6X2V0-F1
#
_entry.id   AF-A0A1G6X2V0-F1
#
_cell.length_a   1.000
_cell.length_b   1.000
_cell.length_c   1.000
_cell.angle_alpha   90.00
_cell.angle_beta   90.00
_cell.angle_gamma   90.00
#
_symmetry.space_group_name_H-M   'P 1'
#
loop_
_entity.id
_entity.type
_entity.pdbx_description
1 polymer ?
#
loop_
_entity_poly.entity_id
_entity_poly.type
_entity_poly.pdbx_seq_one_letter_code
_entity_poly.pdbx_strand_id
1 'polypeptide(L)'
;MRAVVWLGTLLVALLLRQVAPAEAHVRGKWTLKVDLNKSTPTYDDFAFFIESYVHRELYLRRFDQPERRFYVAEFLRVEQQGDALQVHFRVIDNRLKKHFDDSMAFVRRGDGVWVYRDDRGVDLPVYTYENWYSYYERSWRLPYWYGGAAAVLAGFLLLSRRRRLRPGH
;
A
#
# COMPACT_ATOMS: atom_id res chain seq x y z
N MET A 1 38.13 -11.91 19.20
CA MET A 1 36.85 -12.49 18.70
C MET A 1 35.60 -11.68 19.07
N ARG A 2 35.45 -11.21 20.32
CA ARG A 2 34.25 -10.45 20.75
C ARG A 2 34.01 -9.14 19.95
N ALA A 3 35.04 -8.34 19.69
CA ALA A 3 34.92 -7.06 18.97
C ALA A 3 34.44 -7.21 17.50
N VAL A 4 34.83 -8.28 16.82
CA VAL A 4 34.44 -8.53 15.41
C VAL A 4 32.97 -8.96 15.31
N VAL A 5 32.48 -9.68 16.32
CA VAL A 5 31.05 -10.04 16.40
C VAL A 5 30.22 -8.79 16.64
N TRP A 6 30.62 -7.92 17.58
CA TRP A 6 29.93 -6.66 17.84
C TRP A 6 29.89 -5.71 16.63
N LEU A 7 30.98 -5.62 15.87
CA LEU A 7 31.03 -4.83 14.62
C LEU A 7 30.09 -5.40 13.54
N GLY A 8 30.02 -6.73 13.40
CA GLY A 8 29.09 -7.38 12.48
C GLY A 8 27.62 -7.14 12.85
N THR A 9 27.29 -7.24 14.14
CA THR A 9 25.92 -6.97 14.62
C THR A 9 25.53 -5.51 14.49
N LEU A 10 26.48 -4.58 14.73
CA LEU A 10 26.24 -3.15 14.58
C LEU A 10 26.00 -2.77 13.10
N LEU A 11 26.73 -3.38 12.16
CA LEU A 11 26.55 -3.15 10.73
C LEU A 11 25.19 -3.66 10.24
N VAL A 12 24.77 -4.84 10.71
CA VAL A 12 23.44 -5.40 10.41
C VAL A 12 22.33 -4.55 11.03
N ALA A 13 22.50 -4.07 12.27
CA ALA A 13 21.55 -3.17 12.92
C ALA A 13 21.46 -1.81 12.21
N LEU A 14 22.57 -1.29 11.65
CA LEU A 14 22.56 -0.07 10.84
C LEU A 14 21.83 -0.26 9.51
N LEU A 15 22.01 -1.42 8.85
CA LEU A 15 21.34 -1.77 7.59
C LEU A 15 19.84 -2.00 7.75
N LEU A 16 19.38 -2.41 8.94
CA LEU A 16 17.95 -2.58 9.23
C LEU A 16 17.25 -1.27 9.62
N ARG A 17 17.98 -0.16 9.83
CA ARG A 17 17.42 0.97 10.60
C ARG A 17 16.46 1.89 9.85
N GLN A 18 16.36 1.92 8.52
CA GLN A 18 15.40 2.86 7.88
C GLN A 18 14.92 2.38 6.50
N VAL A 19 13.75 1.74 6.44
CA VAL A 19 12.82 1.91 5.31
C VAL A 19 11.63 2.65 5.89
N ALA A 20 11.61 3.97 5.72
CA ALA A 20 10.42 4.74 6.07
C ALA A 20 9.23 4.19 5.25
N PRO A 21 8.04 4.06 5.84
CA PRO A 21 6.86 3.70 5.07
C PRO A 21 6.66 4.74 3.98
N ALA A 22 6.50 4.29 2.74
CA ALA A 22 6.23 5.16 1.60
C ALA A 22 4.99 6.03 1.91
N GLU A 23 5.17 7.35 1.86
CA GLU A 23 4.12 8.31 2.12
C GLU A 23 3.00 8.16 1.08
N ALA A 24 1.80 7.89 1.59
CA ALA A 24 0.58 7.70 0.81
C ALA A 24 -0.06 9.07 0.49
N HIS A 25 0.36 9.68 -0.61
CA HIS A 25 -0.43 10.52 -1.53
C HIS A 25 0.53 11.23 -2.48
N VAL A 26 0.72 10.71 -3.70
CA VAL A 26 1.51 11.42 -4.71
C VAL A 26 0.66 11.63 -5.94
N ARG A 27 0.29 12.90 -6.19
CA ARG A 27 -0.34 13.37 -7.44
C ARG A 27 0.78 13.99 -8.28
N GLY A 28 1.48 13.18 -9.06
CA GLY A 28 2.70 13.60 -9.77
C GLY A 28 2.90 12.92 -11.12
N LYS A 29 3.81 13.49 -11.92
CA LYS A 29 4.13 13.09 -13.31
C LYS A 29 4.67 11.65 -13.44
N TRP A 30 5.00 11.01 -12.33
CA TRP A 30 5.60 9.67 -12.24
C TRP A 30 4.82 8.77 -11.26
N THR A 31 3.52 8.67 -11.47
CA THR A 31 2.63 7.84 -10.64
C THR A 31 2.20 6.60 -11.39
N LEU A 32 2.14 5.47 -10.69
CA LEU A 32 1.68 4.20 -11.23
C LEU A 32 0.37 3.82 -10.57
N LYS A 33 -0.59 3.37 -11.38
CA LYS A 33 -1.80 2.70 -10.88
C LYS A 33 -1.39 1.31 -10.38
N VAL A 34 -1.63 1.04 -9.10
CA VAL A 34 -1.32 -0.23 -8.45
C VAL A 34 -2.51 -0.72 -7.65
N ASP A 35 -2.67 -2.04 -7.54
CA ASP A 35 -3.70 -2.64 -6.69
C ASP A 35 -3.40 -2.35 -5.22
N LEU A 36 -4.44 -1.97 -4.48
CA LEU A 36 -4.31 -1.65 -3.06
C LEU A 36 -4.19 -2.95 -2.25
N ASN A 37 -2.98 -3.25 -1.79
CA ASN A 37 -2.66 -4.47 -1.03
C ASN A 37 -2.23 -4.22 0.44
N LYS A 38 -2.26 -2.96 0.88
CA LYS A 38 -1.86 -2.52 2.21
C LYS A 38 -2.79 -3.11 3.28
N SER A 39 -2.23 -3.65 4.37
CA SER A 39 -3.01 -4.31 5.43
C SER A 39 -3.82 -3.35 6.31
N THR A 40 -3.28 -2.16 6.55
CA THR A 40 -3.90 -1.09 7.34
C THR A 40 -4.00 0.18 6.48
N PRO A 41 -4.91 0.20 5.50
CA PRO A 41 -5.11 1.35 4.63
C PRO A 41 -5.79 2.51 5.37
N THR A 42 -5.53 3.74 4.93
CA THR A 42 -6.23 4.95 5.38
C THR A 42 -7.25 5.40 4.33
N TYR A 43 -8.09 6.41 4.64
CA TYR A 43 -9.04 6.95 3.64
C TYR A 43 -8.32 7.43 2.37
N ASP A 44 -7.10 7.94 2.55
CA ASP A 44 -6.22 8.41 1.48
C ASP A 44 -5.91 7.33 0.45
N ASP A 45 -5.71 6.10 0.90
CA ASP A 45 -5.39 4.98 0.02
C ASP A 45 -6.58 4.59 -0.88
N PHE A 46 -7.82 4.79 -0.39
CA PHE A 46 -9.06 4.52 -1.12
C PHE A 46 -9.55 5.72 -1.94
N ALA A 47 -9.06 6.93 -1.65
CA ALA A 47 -9.59 8.17 -2.20
C ALA A 47 -9.63 8.15 -3.73
N PHE A 48 -8.55 7.72 -4.39
CA PHE A 48 -8.49 7.65 -5.85
C PHE A 48 -9.56 6.74 -6.46
N PHE A 49 -9.78 5.56 -5.87
CA PHE A 49 -10.81 4.65 -6.33
C PHE A 49 -12.20 5.25 -6.10
N ILE A 50 -12.48 5.71 -4.87
CA ILE A 50 -13.79 6.24 -4.48
C ILE A 50 -14.14 7.47 -5.30
N GLU A 51 -13.26 8.46 -5.39
CA GLU A 51 -13.49 9.68 -6.18
C GLU A 51 -13.79 9.36 -7.64
N SER A 52 -13.00 8.48 -8.24
CA SER A 52 -13.18 8.08 -9.64
C SER A 52 -14.49 7.33 -9.84
N TYR A 53 -14.84 6.43 -8.91
CA TYR A 53 -16.03 5.60 -9.00
C TYR A 53 -17.31 6.40 -8.71
N VAL A 54 -17.31 7.28 -7.69
CA VAL A 54 -18.38 8.24 -7.40
C VAL A 54 -18.67 9.11 -8.61
N HIS A 55 -17.63 9.60 -9.26
CA HIS A 55 -17.75 10.51 -10.40
C HIS A 55 -18.34 9.85 -11.66
N ARG A 56 -18.10 8.54 -11.85
CA ARG A 56 -18.37 7.85 -13.11
C ARG A 56 -19.44 6.76 -13.03
N GLU A 57 -19.50 6.01 -11.94
CA GLU A 57 -20.19 4.71 -11.89
C GLU A 57 -21.21 4.60 -10.74
N LEU A 58 -20.85 5.03 -9.53
CA LEU A 58 -21.59 4.70 -8.29
C LEU A 58 -23.08 5.05 -8.35
N TYR A 59 -23.40 6.18 -9.00
CA TYR A 59 -24.74 6.74 -9.02
C TYR A 59 -25.48 6.55 -10.34
N LEU A 60 -24.91 5.80 -11.30
CA LEU A 60 -25.46 5.64 -12.65
C LEU A 60 -26.90 5.11 -12.68
N ARG A 61 -27.26 4.25 -11.72
CA ARG A 61 -28.60 3.63 -11.64
C ARG A 61 -29.50 4.23 -10.58
N ARG A 62 -28.98 5.15 -9.76
CA ARG A 62 -29.70 5.72 -8.60
C ARG A 62 -30.31 7.09 -8.88
N PHE A 63 -29.75 7.83 -9.84
CA PHE A 63 -30.16 9.19 -10.15
C PHE A 63 -30.26 9.42 -11.65
N ASP A 64 -31.19 10.29 -12.06
CA ASP A 64 -31.29 10.75 -13.44
C ASP A 64 -30.11 11.66 -13.82
N GLN A 65 -29.56 11.46 -15.01
CA GLN A 65 -28.39 12.18 -15.54
C GLN A 65 -27.24 12.27 -14.51
N PRO A 66 -26.70 11.11 -14.07
CA PRO A 66 -25.69 11.04 -13.01
C PRO A 66 -24.27 11.32 -13.50
N GLU A 67 -24.05 11.29 -14.81
CA GLU A 67 -22.75 11.47 -15.45
C GLU A 67 -22.10 12.79 -15.03
N ARG A 68 -20.90 12.70 -14.44
CA ARG A 68 -20.10 13.86 -13.99
C ARG A 68 -20.84 14.82 -13.03
N ARG A 69 -21.87 14.34 -12.34
CA ARG A 69 -22.70 15.15 -11.43
C ARG A 69 -22.21 15.10 -9.99
N PHE A 70 -21.70 13.94 -9.56
CA PHE A 70 -21.37 13.68 -8.18
C PHE A 70 -19.86 13.71 -7.97
N TYR A 71 -19.45 14.27 -6.83
CA TYR A 71 -18.05 14.37 -6.43
C TYR A 71 -17.94 14.11 -4.94
N VAL A 72 -16.86 13.48 -4.50
CA VAL A 72 -16.55 13.40 -3.08
C VAL A 72 -16.16 14.79 -2.59
N ALA A 73 -16.84 15.28 -1.57
CA ALA A 73 -16.56 16.56 -0.92
C ALA A 73 -15.59 16.38 0.26
N GLU A 74 -15.78 15.32 1.05
CA GLU A 74 -15.02 15.08 2.28
C GLU A 74 -15.03 13.59 2.64
N PHE A 75 -13.90 13.06 3.12
CA PHE A 75 -13.84 11.75 3.76
C PHE A 75 -14.07 11.90 5.26
N LEU A 76 -15.05 11.18 5.80
CA LEU A 76 -15.52 11.37 7.18
C LEU A 76 -14.82 10.43 8.15
N ARG A 77 -14.81 9.13 7.85
CA ARG A 77 -14.20 8.09 8.71
C ARG A 77 -13.96 6.79 7.96
N VAL A 78 -13.10 5.95 8.53
CA VAL A 78 -12.83 4.59 8.09
C VAL A 78 -13.03 3.65 9.26
N GLU A 79 -13.82 2.60 9.05
CA GLU A 79 -14.08 1.56 10.03
C GLU A 79 -13.56 0.23 9.49
N GLN A 80 -12.51 -0.32 10.10
CA GLN A 80 -11.93 -1.60 9.71
C GLN A 80 -12.25 -2.68 10.74
N GLN A 81 -12.73 -3.83 10.27
CA GLN A 81 -13.01 -5.03 11.06
C GLN A 81 -12.39 -6.24 10.35
N GLY A 82 -11.15 -6.58 10.71
CA GLY A 82 -10.41 -7.65 10.06
C GLY A 82 -10.18 -7.38 8.57
N ASP A 83 -10.71 -8.27 7.73
CA ASP A 83 -10.64 -8.21 6.27
C ASP A 83 -11.83 -7.46 5.64
N ALA A 84 -12.68 -6.80 6.44
CA ALA A 84 -13.72 -5.90 5.97
C ALA A 84 -13.40 -4.46 6.39
N LEU A 85 -13.70 -3.50 5.53
CA LEU A 85 -13.47 -2.08 5.78
C LEU A 85 -14.58 -1.25 5.14
N GLN A 86 -15.09 -0.26 5.87
CA GLN A 86 -16.09 0.68 5.37
C GLN A 86 -15.52 2.11 5.39
N VAL A 87 -15.57 2.79 4.25
CA VAL A 87 -15.19 4.20 4.12
C VAL A 87 -16.45 5.04 4.02
N HIS A 88 -16.61 5.99 4.94
CA HIS A 88 -17.70 6.95 4.94
C HIS A 88 -17.21 8.28 4.37
N PHE A 89 -18.02 8.88 3.51
CA PHE A 89 -17.68 10.14 2.84
C PHE A 89 -18.93 10.97 2.56
N ARG A 90 -18.75 12.27 2.38
CA ARG A 90 -19.78 13.21 1.95
C ARG A 90 -19.64 13.44 0.46
N VAL A 91 -20.76 13.38 -0.25
CA VAL A 91 -20.84 13.66 -1.68
C VAL A 91 -21.50 15.01 -1.90
N ILE A 92 -20.99 15.77 -2.86
CA ILE A 92 -21.67 16.94 -3.42
C ILE A 92 -22.34 16.55 -4.74
N ASP A 93 -23.64 16.81 -4.82
CA ASP A 93 -24.38 16.85 -6.07
C ASP A 93 -24.17 18.24 -6.69
N ASN A 94 -23.31 18.32 -7.70
CA ASN A 94 -22.94 19.59 -8.31
C ASN A 94 -24.11 20.26 -9.05
N ARG A 95 -25.13 19.50 -9.45
CA ARG A 95 -26.32 20.01 -10.13
C ARG A 95 -27.28 20.63 -9.14
N LEU A 96 -27.59 19.92 -8.05
CA LEU A 96 -28.54 20.39 -7.04
C LEU A 96 -27.89 21.25 -5.95
N LYS A 97 -26.56 21.34 -5.92
CA LYS A 97 -25.78 22.02 -4.88
C LYS A 97 -26.11 21.50 -3.47
N LYS A 98 -26.41 20.21 -3.37
CA LYS A 98 -26.74 19.53 -2.12
C LYS A 98 -25.64 18.57 -1.73
N HIS A 99 -25.43 18.44 -0.44
CA HIS A 99 -24.55 17.44 0.14
C HIS A 99 -25.37 16.31 0.76
N PHE A 100 -24.84 15.11 0.70
CA PHE A 100 -25.35 13.96 1.43
C PHE A 100 -24.21 13.02 1.81
N ASP A 101 -24.38 12.28 2.90
CA ASP A 101 -23.40 11.33 3.38
C ASP A 101 -23.67 9.96 2.76
N ASP A 102 -22.61 9.26 2.38
CA ASP A 102 -22.66 7.92 1.79
C ASP A 102 -21.46 7.09 2.28
N SER A 103 -21.41 5.81 1.91
CA SER A 103 -20.30 4.93 2.25
C SER A 103 -20.08 3.84 1.23
N MET A 104 -18.84 3.33 1.17
CA MET A 104 -18.48 2.16 0.38
C MET A 104 -17.84 1.11 1.29
N ALA A 105 -18.28 -0.14 1.12
CA ALA A 105 -17.75 -1.29 1.83
C ALA A 105 -16.77 -2.06 0.93
N PHE A 106 -15.64 -2.44 1.52
CA PHE A 106 -14.53 -3.12 0.87
C PHE A 106 -14.19 -4.39 1.64
N VAL A 107 -13.72 -5.39 0.91
CA VAL A 107 -13.28 -6.67 1.47
C VAL A 107 -11.88 -6.98 0.97
N ARG A 108 -11.03 -7.52 1.83
CA ARG A 108 -9.70 -7.98 1.48
C ARG A 108 -9.77 -9.42 1.02
N ARG A 109 -9.29 -9.69 -0.19
CA ARG A 109 -9.18 -11.05 -0.73
C ARG A 109 -7.97 -11.76 -0.15
N GLY A 110 -7.92 -13.09 -0.32
CA GLY A 110 -6.80 -13.93 0.15
C GLY A 110 -5.45 -13.63 -0.52
N ASP A 111 -5.43 -12.93 -1.65
CA ASP A 111 -4.23 -12.39 -2.30
C ASP A 111 -3.72 -11.09 -1.64
N GLY A 112 -4.44 -10.59 -0.63
CA GLY A 112 -4.13 -9.36 0.11
C GLY A 112 -4.69 -8.08 -0.53
N VAL A 113 -5.32 -8.16 -1.71
CA VAL A 113 -5.87 -7.02 -2.44
C VAL A 113 -7.26 -6.67 -1.93
N TRP A 114 -7.52 -5.37 -1.73
CA TRP A 114 -8.85 -4.87 -1.40
C TRP A 114 -9.74 -4.82 -2.65
N VAL A 115 -10.99 -5.26 -2.51
CA VAL A 115 -12.00 -5.23 -3.57
C VAL A 115 -13.26 -4.50 -3.12
N TYR A 116 -13.91 -3.85 -4.07
CA TYR A 116 -15.26 -3.31 -3.94
C TYR A 116 -16.22 -4.18 -4.74
N ARG A 117 -17.30 -4.66 -4.11
CA ARG A 117 -18.36 -5.37 -4.82
C ARG A 117 -19.38 -4.35 -5.33
N ASP A 118 -19.52 -4.25 -6.64
CA ASP A 118 -20.50 -3.35 -7.25
C ASP A 118 -21.95 -3.84 -7.07
N ASP A 119 -22.89 -3.02 -7.53
CA ASP A 119 -24.33 -3.31 -7.49
C ASP A 119 -24.75 -4.46 -8.43
N ARG A 120 -23.84 -4.92 -9.30
CA ARG A 120 -24.01 -6.08 -10.18
C ARG A 120 -23.42 -7.36 -9.56
N GLY A 121 -22.80 -7.26 -8.39
CA GLY A 121 -22.12 -8.37 -7.72
C GLY A 121 -20.72 -8.67 -8.26
N VAL A 122 -20.12 -7.76 -9.03
CA VAL A 122 -18.76 -7.90 -9.57
C VAL A 122 -17.76 -7.33 -8.57
N ASP A 123 -16.74 -8.13 -8.24
CA ASP A 123 -15.63 -7.69 -7.40
C ASP A 123 -14.61 -6.91 -8.23
N LEU A 124 -14.52 -5.61 -7.96
CA LEU A 124 -13.60 -4.68 -8.61
C LEU A 124 -12.37 -4.48 -7.73
N PRO A 125 -11.14 -4.70 -8.24
CA PRO A 125 -9.93 -4.42 -7.48
C PRO A 125 -9.81 -2.92 -7.21
N VAL A 126 -9.64 -2.59 -5.94
CA VAL A 126 -9.36 -1.22 -5.50
C VAL A 126 -7.93 -0.90 -5.88
N TYR A 127 -7.74 0.28 -6.47
CA TYR A 127 -6.42 0.75 -6.87
C TYR A 127 -6.09 2.07 -6.20
N THR A 128 -4.80 2.32 -6.06
CA THR A 128 -4.25 3.60 -5.65
C THR A 128 -3.14 4.02 -6.62
N TYR A 129 -2.62 5.23 -6.44
CA TYR A 129 -1.46 5.72 -7.17
C TYR A 129 -0.26 5.79 -6.25
N GLU A 130 0.80 5.08 -6.62
CA GLU A 130 2.09 5.12 -5.92
C GLU A 130 3.11 5.87 -6.76
N ASN A 131 4.05 6.56 -6.11
CA ASN A 131 5.20 7.15 -6.81
C ASN A 131 6.06 6.03 -7.42
N TRP A 132 6.44 6.19 -8.69
CA TRP A 132 7.35 5.29 -9.41
C TRP A 132 8.61 4.95 -8.60
N TYR A 133 9.22 5.94 -7.94
CA TYR A 133 10.44 5.74 -7.17
C TYR A 133 10.22 4.81 -5.97
N SER A 134 9.14 5.02 -5.22
CA SER A 134 8.74 4.15 -4.11
C SER A 134 8.43 2.73 -4.59
N TYR A 135 7.72 2.61 -5.71
CA TYR A 135 7.45 1.32 -6.35
C TYR A 135 8.74 0.60 -6.77
N TYR A 136 9.69 1.32 -7.38
CA TYR A 136 10.99 0.78 -7.79
C TYR A 136 11.84 0.34 -6.58
N GLU A 137 11.87 1.14 -5.52
CA GLU A 137 12.58 0.78 -4.29
C GLU A 137 12.06 -0.53 -3.69
N ARG A 138 10.74 -0.65 -3.56
CA ARG A 138 10.09 -1.85 -3.01
C ARG A 138 10.27 -3.08 -3.89
N SER A 139 10.05 -2.92 -5.20
CA SER A 139 9.94 -4.06 -6.10
C SER A 139 11.29 -4.56 -6.58
N TRP A 140 12.29 -3.67 -6.68
CA TRP A 140 13.60 -3.99 -7.23
C TRP A 140 14.69 -3.79 -6.20
N ARG A 141 14.87 -2.57 -5.68
CA ARG A 141 16.04 -2.24 -4.85
C ARG A 141 16.12 -3.08 -3.58
N LEU A 142 15.06 -3.12 -2.78
CA LEU A 142 15.04 -3.81 -1.48
C LEU A 142 15.34 -5.32 -1.59
N PRO A 143 14.70 -6.10 -2.47
CA PRO A 143 15.04 -7.50 -2.69
C PRO A 143 16.52 -7.76 -3.00
N TYR A 144 17.13 -6.95 -3.87
CA TYR A 144 18.56 -7.09 -4.20
C TYR A 144 19.46 -6.80 -3.00
N TRP A 145 19.14 -5.77 -2.23
CA TRP A 145 19.90 -5.42 -1.02
C TRP A 145 19.80 -6.52 0.05
N TYR A 146 18.62 -7.10 0.28
CA TYR A 146 18.45 -8.22 1.19
C TYR A 146 19.18 -9.48 0.72
N GLY A 147 19.13 -9.78 -0.60
CA GLY A 147 19.89 -10.89 -1.19
C GLY A 147 21.40 -10.71 -1.02
N GLY A 148 21.92 -9.51 -1.30
CA GLY A 148 23.34 -9.19 -1.10
C GLY A 148 23.77 -9.27 0.36
N ALA A 149 22.96 -8.72 1.29
CA ALA A 149 23.24 -8.79 2.71
C ALA A 149 23.25 -10.24 3.23
N ALA A 150 22.29 -11.07 2.80
CA ALA A 150 22.24 -12.48 3.15
C ALA A 150 23.46 -13.25 2.62
N ALA A 151 23.90 -12.98 1.39
CA ALA A 151 25.08 -13.60 0.80
C ALA A 151 26.37 -13.21 1.54
N VAL A 152 26.52 -11.94 1.93
CA VAL A 152 27.67 -11.46 2.72
C VAL A 152 27.68 -12.11 4.11
N LEU A 153 26.52 -12.20 4.78
CA LEU A 153 26.36 -12.91 6.05
C LEU A 153 26.73 -14.40 5.92
N ALA A 154 26.24 -15.08 4.88
CA ALA A 154 26.54 -16.48 4.62
C ALA A 154 28.05 -16.71 4.35
N GLY A 155 28.66 -15.85 3.53
CA GLY A 155 30.10 -15.88 3.28
C GLY A 155 30.94 -15.67 4.54
N PHE A 156 30.53 -14.71 5.40
CA PHE A 156 31.17 -14.46 6.68
C PHE A 156 31.05 -15.66 7.64
N LEU A 157 29.87 -16.29 7.72
CA LEU A 157 29.66 -17.50 8.53
C LEU A 157 30.50 -18.69 8.02
N LEU A 158 30.62 -18.87 6.71
CA LEU A 158 31.44 -19.93 6.11
C LEU A 158 32.94 -19.71 6.38
N LEU A 159 33.44 -18.50 6.20
CA LEU A 159 34.85 -18.15 6.46
C LEU A 159 35.19 -18.25 7.95
N SER A 160 34.29 -17.84 8.84
CA SER A 160 34.49 -17.97 10.29
C SER A 160 34.45 -19.43 10.76
N ARG A 161 33.62 -20.29 10.16
CA ARG A 161 33.67 -21.75 10.37
C ARG A 161 35.00 -22.36 9.91
N ARG A 162 35.47 -22.02 8.70
CA ARG A 162 36.75 -22.52 8.18
C ARG A 162 37.95 -22.12 9.04
N ARG A 163 37.94 -20.92 9.62
CA ARG A 163 38.99 -20.46 10.54
C ARG A 163 38.97 -21.19 11.90
N ARG A 164 37.81 -21.63 12.38
CA ARG A 164 37.73 -22.47 13.60
C ARG A 164 38.14 -23.92 13.36
N LEU A 165 38.00 -24.41 12.13
CA LEU A 165 38.42 -25.76 11.72
C LEU A 165 39.90 -25.85 11.31
N ARG A 166 40.64 -24.74 11.30
CA ARG A 166 42.10 -24.72 11.23
C ARG A 166 42.73 -24.24 12.56
N PRO A 167 42.64 -25.01 13.65
CA PRO A 167 43.56 -24.84 14.76
C PRO A 167 44.89 -25.55 14.43
N GLY A 168 45.97 -24.77 14.26
CA GLY A 168 47.34 -25.25 14.37
C GLY A 168 47.92 -26.03 13.17
N HIS A 169 48.80 -25.36 12.43
CA HIS A 169 50.20 -25.80 12.40
C HIS A 169 51.02 -24.73 13.11
#